data_AF-A0A6A4UKE9-F1
#
_entry.id   AF-A0A6A4UKE9-F1
#
_cell.length_a   1.000
_cell.length_b   1.000
_cell.length_c   1.000
_cell.angle_alpha   90.00
_cell.angle_beta   90.00
_cell.angle_gamma   90.00
#
_symmetry.space_group_name_H-M   'P 1'
#
loop_
_entity.id
_entity.type
_entity.pdbx_description
1 polymer ?
#
loop_
_entity_poly.entity_id
_entity_poly.type
_entity_poly.pdbx_seq_one_letter_code
_entity_poly.pdbx_strand_id
1 'polypeptide(L)' 'MLEKSEVSRGLVGKYVDTYACPDGRLEVRRKGFSLPYWVFEPDQQRVSHAAITENKHLSAALAYAKEIQDTQLAE' A
#
# COMPACT_ATOMS: atom_id res chain seq x y z
N MET A 1 -2.56 2.60 12.98
CA MET A 1 -3.82 2.74 12.21
C MET A 1 -5.01 2.39 13.10
N LEU A 2 -6.16 3.05 12.92
CA LEU A 2 -7.38 2.68 13.65
C LEU A 2 -7.90 1.32 13.19
N GLU A 3 -8.36 0.49 14.13
CA GLU A 3 -9.03 -0.77 13.82
C GLU A 3 -10.36 -0.49 13.12
N LYS A 4 -10.72 -1.31 12.12
CA LYS A 4 -11.94 -1.12 11.32
C LYS A 4 -13.17 -1.54 12.13
N SER A 5 -13.95 -0.55 12.55
CA SER A 5 -15.23 -0.66 13.25
C SER A 5 -16.24 0.27 12.58
N GLU A 6 -17.53 0.08 12.82
CA GLU A 6 -18.58 0.99 12.35
C GLU A 6 -18.30 2.44 12.81
N VAL A 7 -17.78 2.59 14.03
CA VAL A 7 -17.40 3.89 14.58
C VAL A 7 -16.24 4.48 13.78
N SER A 8 -15.14 3.74 13.58
CA SER A 8 -13.93 4.25 12.92
C SER A 8 -14.11 4.49 11.42
N ARG A 9 -14.98 3.74 10.73
CA ARG A 9 -15.38 4.04 9.35
C ARG A 9 -16.08 5.40 9.23
N GLY A 10 -16.87 5.78 10.24
CA GLY A 10 -17.51 7.09 10.31
C GLY A 10 -16.55 8.25 10.68
N LEU A 11 -15.28 7.95 10.95
CA LEU A 11 -14.24 8.92 11.32
C LEU A 11 -13.30 9.29 10.18
N VAL A 12 -13.51 8.74 8.98
CA VAL A 12 -12.72 9.13 7.81
C VAL A 12 -12.83 10.65 7.60
N GLY A 13 -11.69 11.33 7.58
CA GLY A 13 -11.61 12.79 7.44
C GLY A 13 -11.97 13.59 8.70
N LYS A 14 -12.18 12.95 9.86
CA LYS A 14 -12.46 13.62 11.14
C LYS A 14 -11.25 13.55 12.05
N TYR A 15 -11.02 14.64 12.80
CA TYR A 15 -9.97 14.70 13.80
C TYR A 15 -10.27 13.78 14.99
N VAL A 16 -9.20 13.19 15.53
CA VAL A 16 -9.18 12.38 16.74
C VAL A 16 -8.08 12.92 17.66
N ASP A 17 -8.29 12.83 18.96
CA ASP A 17 -7.31 13.25 19.96
C ASP A 17 -6.32 12.12 20.18
N THR A 18 -5.02 12.43 20.08
CA THR A 18 -3.95 11.46 20.27
C THR A 18 -3.11 11.86 21.46
N TYR A 19 -2.99 10.97 22.44
CA TYR A 19 -2.17 11.18 23.63
C TYR A 19 -0.98 10.22 23.60
N ALA A 20 0.21 10.76 23.80
CA ALA A 20 1.42 9.96 23.99
C ALA A 20 1.68 9.83 25.50
N CYS A 21 1.62 8.61 25.99
CA CYS A 21 1.94 8.32 27.38
C CYS A 21 3.47 8.19 27.55
N PRO A 22 4.02 8.51 28.74
CA PRO A 22 5.47 8.45 28.99
C PRO A 22 6.08 7.04 28.84
N ASP A 23 5.24 6.01 28.93
CA ASP A 23 5.60 4.60 28.72
C ASP A 23 5.69 4.22 27.22
N GLY A 24 5.52 5.18 26.31
CA GLY A 24 5.58 4.98 24.87
C GLY A 24 4.27 4.45 24.27
N ARG A 25 3.22 4.25 25.08
CA ARG A 25 1.90 3.87 24.57
C ARG A 25 1.20 5.05 23.95
N LEU A 26 0.50 4.81 22.85
CA LEU A 26 -0.40 5.77 22.25
C LEU A 26 -1.81 5.56 22.79
N GLU A 27 -2.56 6.62 22.99
CA GLU A 27 -4.00 6.51 23.22
C GLU A 27 -4.74 7.39 22.23
N VAL A 28 -5.60 6.77 21.42
CA VAL A 28 -6.40 7.47 20.42
C VAL A 28 -7.82 7.57 20.95
N ARG A 29 -8.32 8.80 21.13
CA ARG A 29 -9.65 9.06 21.68
C ARG A 29 -10.48 9.91 20.74
N ARG A 30 -11.79 9.75 20.81
CA ARG A 30 -12.75 10.65 20.18
C ARG A 30 -13.93 10.91 21.10
N LYS A 31 -14.20 12.18 21.40
CA LYS A 31 -15.31 12.58 22.28
C LYS A 31 -15.32 11.81 23.61
N GLY A 32 -14.13 11.54 24.17
CA GLY A 32 -13.95 10.78 25.41
C GLY A 32 -13.94 9.26 25.27
N PHE A 33 -14.24 8.69 24.09
CA PHE A 33 -14.17 7.24 23.87
C PHE A 33 -12.81 6.83 23.31
N SER A 34 -12.17 5.83 23.92
CA SER A 34 -10.94 5.23 23.41
C SER A 34 -11.23 4.38 22.19
N LEU A 35 -10.45 4.59 21.13
CA LEU A 35 -10.58 3.89 19.86
C LEU A 35 -9.49 2.83 19.76
N PRO A 36 -9.85 1.57 19.45
CA PRO A 36 -8.86 0.53 19.22
C PRO A 36 -8.02 0.87 18.00
N TYR A 37 -6.72 0.69 18.14
CA TYR A 37 -5.73 0.94 17.10
C TYR A 37 -4.66 -0.14 17.15
N TRP A 38 -3.99 -0.34 16.03
CA TRP A 38 -2.80 -1.17 15.94
C TRP A 38 -1.62 -0.31 15.48
N VAL A 39 -0.44 -0.57 16.03
CA VAL A 39 0.80 0.08 15.60
C VAL A 39 1.22 -0.58 14.29
N PHE A 40 1.56 0.23 13.29
CA PHE A 40 2.04 -0.29 12.02
C PHE A 40 3.47 -0.79 12.22
N GLU A 41 3.67 -2.10 12.09
CA GLU A 41 4.97 -2.77 12.21
C GLU A 41 5.58 -2.93 10.81
N PRO A 42 6.52 -2.05 10.39
CA PRO A 42 7.07 -2.08 9.03
C PRO A 42 7.83 -3.39 8.73
N ASP A 43 8.41 -4.03 9.75
CA ASP A 43 9.13 -5.31 9.61
C ASP A 43 8.21 -6.50 9.30
N GLN A 44 6.92 -6.42 9.66
CA GLN A 44 5.94 -7.47 9.37
C GLN A 44 5.39 -7.36 7.94
N GLN A 45 5.29 -6.14 7.41
CA GLN A 45 4.87 -5.90 6.03
C GLN A 45 6.09 -5.83 5.12
N ARG A 46 6.81 -6.95 5.00
CA ARG A 46 7.79 -7.15 3.95
C ARG A 46 7.08 -7.20 2.59
N VAL A 47 7.03 -6.07 1.90
CA VAL A 47 6.84 -6.08 0.45
C VAL A 47 8.05 -6.81 -0.12
N SER A 48 7.89 -8.08 -0.51
CA SER A 48 8.92 -8.81 -1.24
C SER A 48 9.19 -8.05 -2.53
N HIS A 49 10.29 -7.29 -2.54
CA HIS A 49 10.72 -6.58 -3.72
C HIS A 49 11.21 -7.63 -4.72
N ALA A 50 10.35 -7.95 -5.69
CA ALA A 50 10.69 -8.51 -6.98
C ALA A 50 11.34 -9.91 -7.00
N ALA A 51 10.52 -10.96 -7.09
CA ALA A 51 10.72 -11.89 -8.18
C ALA A 51 10.01 -11.29 -9.40
N ILE A 52 10.69 -10.44 -10.18
CA ILE A 52 10.17 -10.02 -11.50
C ILE A 52 10.24 -11.26 -12.38
N THR A 53 9.20 -12.09 -12.33
CA THR A 53 9.09 -13.32 -13.14
C THR A 53 8.39 -12.99 -14.46
N GLU A 54 9.02 -12.13 -15.27
CA GLU A 54 8.56 -11.72 -16.61
C GLU A 54 7.59 -10.52 -16.67
N ASN A 55 7.87 -9.63 -17.62
CA ASN A 55 7.03 -8.49 -17.95
C ASN A 55 5.94 -8.94 -18.93
N LYS A 56 4.67 -8.86 -18.50
CA LYS A 56 3.47 -9.37 -19.21
C LYS A 56 3.37 -8.97 -20.68
N HIS A 57 3.96 -7.85 -21.07
CA HIS A 57 3.85 -7.31 -22.42
C HIS A 57 5.17 -7.29 -23.20
N LEU A 58 6.27 -7.76 -22.60
CA LEU A 58 7.58 -7.74 -23.26
C LEU A 58 7.62 -8.64 -24.49
N SER A 59 7.01 -9.82 -24.44
CA SER A 59 6.91 -10.73 -25.59
C SER A 59 6.16 -10.08 -26.77
N ALA A 60 5.05 -9.40 -26.49
CA ALA A 60 4.29 -8.67 -27.51
C ALA A 60 5.07 -7.49 -28.09
N ALA A 61 5.77 -6.73 -27.24
CA ALA A 61 6.61 -5.62 -27.69
C ALA A 61 7.79 -6.08 -28.57
N LEU A 62 8.41 -7.20 -28.22
CA LEU A 62 9.51 -7.80 -29.00
C LEU A 62 9.01 -8.39 -30.33
N ALA A 63 7.83 -9.00 -30.35
CA ALA A 63 7.22 -9.49 -31.60
C ALA A 63 6.95 -8.32 -32.57
N TYR A 64 6.37 -7.23 -32.07
CA TYR A 64 6.14 -6.03 -32.86
C TYR A 64 7.44 -5.39 -33.38
N ALA A 65 8.47 -5.29 -32.53
CA ALA A 65 9.77 -4.78 -32.93
C ALA A 65 10.42 -5.65 -34.03
N LYS A 66 10.24 -6.97 -33.95
CA LYS A 66 10.74 -7.91 -34.96
C LYS A 66 10.03 -7.74 -36.30
N GLU A 67 8.70 -7.57 -36.32
CA GLU A 67 7.96 -7.31 -37.57
C GLU A 67 8.45 -6.05 -38.29
N ILE A 68 8.74 -4.99 -37.54
CA ILE A 68 9.31 -3.75 -38.11
C ILE A 68 10.68 -4.03 -38.71
N GLN A 69 11.54 -4.77 -38.00
CA GLN A 69 12.88 -5.11 -38.49
C GLN A 69 12.83 -5.98 -39.75
N ASP A 70 11.95 -7.00 -39.77
CA ASP A 70 11.79 -7.89 -40.93
C ASP A 70 11.25 -7.13 -42.16
N THR A 71 10.38 -6.14 -41.95
CA THR A 71 9.87 -5.27 -43.02
C THR A 71 10.97 -4.36 -43.58
N GLN A 72 11.80 -3.77 -42.72
CA GLN A 72 12.91 -2.92 -43.13
C GLN A 72 14.07 -3.68 -43.79
N LEU A 73 14.20 -4.99 -43.51
CA LEU A 73 15.22 -5.84 -44.11
C LEU A 73 14.79 -6.44 -45.47
N ALA A 74 13.49 -6.39 -45.77
CA ALA A 74 12.89 -6.92 -47.01
C ALA A 74 12.71 -5.85 -48.11
N GLU A 75 13.01 -4.58 -47.82
CA GLU A 75 13.18 -3.47 -48.78
C GLU A 75 14.63 -3.38 -49.27
#